data_AF-A0ABD0QPX1-F1
#
_entry.id   AF-A0ABD0QPX1-F1
#
_cell.length_a   1.000
_cell.length_b   1.000
_cell.length_c   1.000
_cell.angle_alpha   90.00
_cell.angle_beta   90.00
_cell.angle_gamma   90.00
#
_symmetry.space_group_name_H-M   'P 1'
#
loop_
_entity.id
_entity.type
_entity.pdbx_description
1 polymer ?
#
loop_
_entity_poly.entity_id
_entity_poly.type
_entity_poly.pdbx_seq_one_letter_code
_entity_poly.pdbx_strand_id
1 'polypeptide(L)'
;IFTLYSKSLPLDIACRVWDVFCRDGEEFLFRTALGILRLYEDILTHMDFIHIAQFLTRLPDYISAEEIFSSITTINMNCKNKKWGQ
;
A
#
# COMPACT_ATOMS: atom_id res chain seq x y z
N ILE A 1 -6.04 -1.94 -5.99
CA ILE A 1 -7.16 -0.95 -5.90
C ILE A 1 -8.52 -1.58 -6.16
N PHE A 2 -8.82 -2.09 -7.36
CA PHE A 2 -10.16 -2.60 -7.73
C PHE A 2 -10.76 -3.63 -6.74
N THR A 3 -9.91 -4.48 -6.17
CA THR A 3 -10.31 -5.53 -5.21
C THR A 3 -10.13 -5.12 -3.75
N LEU A 4 -9.89 -3.82 -3.49
CA LEU A 4 -9.59 -3.29 -2.16
C LEU A 4 -8.49 -4.11 -1.45
N TYR A 5 -7.50 -4.60 -2.20
CA TYR A 5 -6.40 -5.44 -1.71
C TYR A 5 -6.72 -6.89 -1.29
N SER A 6 -7.98 -7.36 -1.34
CA SER A 6 -8.29 -8.78 -1.02
C SER A 6 -7.57 -9.81 -1.88
N LYS A 7 -7.21 -9.47 -3.12
CA LYS A 7 -6.41 -10.36 -3.99
C LYS A 7 -4.90 -10.25 -3.76
N SER A 8 -4.45 -9.18 -3.12
CA SER A 8 -3.05 -8.78 -3.10
C SER A 8 -2.40 -8.89 -1.73
N LEU A 9 -3.19 -8.93 -0.66
CA LEU A 9 -2.73 -9.02 0.73
C LEU A 9 -3.42 -10.18 1.45
N PRO A 10 -2.79 -10.74 2.49
CA PRO A 10 -3.45 -11.62 3.45
C PRO A 10 -4.77 -11.03 3.96
N LEU A 11 -5.76 -11.89 4.21
CA LEU A 11 -7.13 -11.47 4.51
C LEU A 11 -7.21 -10.57 5.76
N ASP A 12 -6.45 -10.89 6.79
CA ASP A 12 -6.37 -10.10 8.03
C ASP A 12 -5.86 -8.67 7.78
N ILE A 13 -4.84 -8.51 6.94
CA ILE A 13 -4.32 -7.21 6.53
C ILE A 13 -5.33 -6.47 5.64
N ALA A 14 -5.93 -7.18 4.68
CA ALA A 14 -6.95 -6.61 3.80
C ALA A 14 -8.16 -6.10 4.61
N CYS A 15 -8.64 -6.85 5.60
CA CYS A 15 -9.71 -6.42 6.50
C CYS A 15 -9.35 -5.13 7.25
N ARG A 16 -8.13 -5.01 7.78
CA ARG A 16 -7.69 -3.76 8.44
C ARG A 16 -7.63 -2.59 7.46
N VAL A 17 -7.24 -2.83 6.21
CA VAL A 17 -7.28 -1.79 5.16
C VAL A 17 -8.72 -1.37 4.88
N TRP A 18 -9.67 -2.31 4.90
CA TRP A 18 -11.10 -2.04 4.72
C TRP A 18 -11.68 -1.22 5.85
N ASP A 19 -11.32 -1.51 7.11
CA ASP A 19 -11.78 -0.74 8.27
C ASP A 19 -11.42 0.74 8.13
N VAL A 20 -10.18 1.03 7.70
CA VAL A 20 -9.73 2.41 7.51
C VAL A 20 -10.28 3.02 6.22
N PHE A 21 -10.43 2.24 5.15
CA PHE A 21 -11.10 2.69 3.94
C PHE A 21 -12.55 3.11 4.22
N CYS A 22 -13.29 2.38 5.07
CA CYS A 22 -14.64 2.77 5.48
C CYS A 22 -14.67 4.10 6.26
N ARG A 23 -13.55 4.47 6.92
CA ARG A 23 -13.42 5.73 7.67
C ARG A 23 -12.95 6.90 6.79
N ASP A 24 -11.91 6.68 5.99
CA ASP A 24 -11.15 7.73 5.28
C ASP A 24 -11.44 7.78 3.77
N GLY A 25 -12.16 6.80 3.24
CA GLY A 25 -12.53 6.71 1.83
C GLY A 25 -11.38 6.25 0.91
N GLU A 26 -11.54 6.53 -0.38
CA GLU A 26 -10.64 6.05 -1.45
C GLU A 26 -9.19 6.51 -1.32
N GLU A 27 -8.93 7.65 -0.68
CA GLU A 27 -7.58 8.16 -0.42
C GLU A 27 -6.73 7.08 0.27
N PHE A 28 -7.32 6.36 1.24
CA PHE A 28 -6.60 5.35 2.00
C PHE A 28 -6.13 4.18 1.12
N LEU A 29 -6.83 3.88 0.02
CA LEU A 29 -6.38 2.85 -0.91
C LEU A 29 -5.08 3.26 -1.60
N PHE A 30 -4.94 4.52 -2.00
CA PHE A 30 -3.72 5.03 -2.62
C PHE A 30 -2.61 5.24 -1.59
N ARG A 31 -2.95 5.69 -0.38
CA ARG A 31 -2.00 5.75 0.74
C ARG A 31 -1.43 4.37 1.07
N THR A 32 -2.28 3.33 1.03
CA THR A 32 -1.86 1.93 1.19
C THR A 32 -0.90 1.49 0.08
N ALA A 33 -1.17 1.85 -1.19
CA ALA A 33 -0.28 1.54 -2.30
C ALA A 33 1.11 2.15 -2.11
N LEU A 34 1.16 3.43 -1.72
CA LEU A 34 2.40 4.14 -1.44
C LEU A 34 3.14 3.54 -0.23
N GLY A 35 2.41 3.11 0.81
CA GLY A 35 3.00 2.43 1.96
C GLY A 35 3.64 1.09 1.59
N ILE A 36 3.04 0.32 0.68
CA ILE A 36 3.65 -0.92 0.14
C ILE A 36 4.93 -0.61 -0.63
N LEU A 37 4.91 0.41 -1.51
CA LEU A 37 6.10 0.82 -2.25
C LEU A 37 7.22 1.28 -1.33
N ARG A 38 6.88 2.05 -0.28
CA ARG A 38 7.82 2.52 0.73
C ARG A 38 8.40 1.39 1.57
N LEU A 39 7.59 0.39 1.93
CA LEU A 39 8.04 -0.78 2.71
C LEU A 39 9.12 -1.58 1.95
N TYR A 40 9.00 -1.65 0.63
CA TYR A 40 9.90 -2.42 -0.24
C TYR A 40 10.86 -1.55 -1.04
N GLU A 41 10.99 -0.25 -0.74
CA GLU A 41 11.78 0.69 -1.53
C GLU A 41 13.23 0.24 -1.72
N ASP A 42 13.85 -0.24 -0.65
CA ASP A 42 15.24 -0.71 -0.68
C ASP A 42 15.43 -1.84 -1.69
N ILE A 43 14.52 -2.81 -1.76
CA ILE A 43 14.67 -3.92 -2.73
C ILE A 43 14.20 -3.51 -4.13
N LEU A 44 13.15 -2.69 -4.24
CA LEU A 44 12.58 -2.25 -5.52
C LEU A 44 13.57 -1.40 -6.31
N THR A 45 14.36 -0.56 -5.64
CA THR A 45 15.37 0.30 -6.27
C THR A 45 16.57 -0.46 -6.82
N HIS A 46 16.78 -1.71 -6.39
CA HIS A 46 17.85 -2.59 -6.87
C HIS A 46 17.37 -3.60 -7.94
N MET A 47 16.06 -3.64 -8.23
CA MET A 47 15.48 -4.54 -9.22
C MET A 47 15.38 -3.88 -10.60
N ASP A 48 15.44 -4.68 -11.66
CA ASP A 48 15.08 -4.23 -13.00
C ASP A 48 13.56 -4.19 -13.21
N PHE A 49 13.12 -3.67 -14.36
CA PHE A 49 11.70 -3.54 -14.70
C PHE A 49 10.92 -4.86 -14.60
N ILE A 50 11.50 -5.97 -15.06
CA ILE A 50 10.81 -7.27 -15.09
C ILE A 50 10.60 -7.78 -13.67
N HIS A 51 11.64 -7.70 -12.85
CA HIS A 51 11.59 -8.14 -11.46
C HIS A 51 10.66 -7.27 -10.61
N ILE A 52 10.64 -5.95 -10.82
CA ILE A 52 9.68 -5.04 -10.17
C ILE A 52 8.24 -5.46 -10.51
N ALA A 53 7.94 -5.70 -11.79
CA ALA A 53 6.59 -6.07 -12.22
C ALA A 53 6.15 -7.42 -11.60
N GLN A 54 7.03 -8.41 -11.56
CA GLN A 54 6.76 -9.71 -10.94
C GLN A 54 6.53 -9.56 -9.43
N PHE A 55 7.37 -8.79 -8.74
CA PHE A 55 7.26 -8.57 -7.30
C PHE A 55 5.95 -7.84 -6.93
N LEU A 56 5.61 -6.76 -7.62
CA LEU A 56 4.41 -5.97 -7.30
C LEU A 56 3.10 -6.64 -7.72
N THR A 57 3.13 -7.60 -8.64
CA THR A 57 1.94 -8.39 -9.01
C THR A 57 1.70 -9.55 -8.05
N ARG A 58 2.74 -10.02 -7.35
CA ARG A 58 2.63 -11.04 -6.31
C ARG A 58 3.56 -10.68 -5.14
N LEU A 59 3.01 -9.95 -4.18
CA LEU A 59 3.70 -9.62 -2.94
C LEU A 59 4.03 -10.89 -2.14
N PRO A 60 5.01 -10.83 -1.22
CA PRO A 60 5.33 -11.95 -0.33
C PRO A 60 4.09 -12.46 0.42
N ASP A 61 3.97 -13.78 0.57
CA ASP A 61 2.83 -14.40 1.26
C ASP A 61 2.81 -14.04 2.77
N TYR A 62 3.98 -13.74 3.34
CA TYR A 62 4.16 -13.29 4.72
C TYR A 62 4.53 -11.81 4.72
N ILE A 63 3.61 -10.97 5.23
CA ILE A 63 3.82 -9.54 5.42
C ILE A 63 3.43 -9.23 6.85
N SER A 64 4.28 -8.52 7.60
CA SER A 64 3.89 -8.06 8.93
C SER A 64 2.83 -6.97 8.81
N ALA A 65 1.67 -7.20 9.43
CA ALA A 65 0.62 -6.19 9.53
C ALA A 65 1.11 -4.94 10.30
N GLU A 66 2.11 -5.07 11.18
CA GLU A 66 2.69 -3.93 11.88
C GLU A 66 3.58 -3.10 10.95
N GLU A 67 4.48 -3.75 10.20
CA GLU A 67 5.42 -3.07 9.30
C GLU A 67 4.70 -2.34 8.18
N ILE A 68 3.69 -2.98 7.56
CA ILE A 68 2.94 -2.36 6.47
C ILE A 68 2.16 -1.13 6.96
N PHE A 69 1.47 -1.22 8.11
CA PHE A 69 0.72 -0.07 8.64
C PHE A 69 1.66 1.02 9.15
N SER A 70 2.80 0.66 9.75
CA SER A 70 3.84 1.62 10.10
C SER A 70 4.29 2.40 8.86
N SER A 71 4.61 1.70 7.76
CA SER A 71 4.96 2.32 6.49
C SER A 71 3.84 3.23 5.95
N ILE A 72 2.59 2.77 5.92
CA ILE A 72 1.42 3.54 5.45
C ILE A 72 1.26 4.85 6.23
N THR A 73 1.49 4.83 7.56
CA THR A 73 1.36 6.03 8.39
C THR A 73 2.37 7.12 8.03
N THR A 74 3.55 6.76 7.52
CA THR A 74 4.57 7.73 7.07
C THR A 74 4.17 8.49 5.80
N ILE A 75 3.21 7.95 5.03
CA ILE A 75 2.76 8.56 3.77
C ILE A 75 1.89 9.79 4.06
N ASN A 76 2.24 10.92 3.46
CA ASN A 76 1.46 12.15 3.47
C ASN A 76 0.80 12.36 2.10
N MET A 77 -0.53 12.46 2.07
CA MET A 77 -1.33 12.58 0.85
C MET A 77 -1.53 14.04 0.39
N ASN A 78 -0.79 14.99 0.95
CA ASN A 78 -0.82 16.40 0.55
C ASN A 78 0.26 16.71 -0.48
N CYS A 79 -0.10 17.43 -1.56
CA CYS A 79 0.86 17.94 -2.53
C CYS A 79 0.64 19.43 -2.80
N LYS A 80 1.66 20.26 -2.54
CA LYS A 80 1.64 21.72 -2.80
C LYS A 80 0.34 22.41 -2.31
N ASN A 81 -0.07 22.08 -1.08
CA ASN A 81 -1.29 22.54 -0.38
C ASN A 81 -2.63 21.97 -0.86
N LYS A 82 -2.66 21.05 -1.82
CA LYS A 82 -3.88 20.31 -2.19
C LYS A 82 -3.96 18.99 -1.43
N LYS A 83 -5.12 18.72 -0.85
CA LYS A 83 -5.48 17.41 -0.31
C LYS A 83 -6.11 16.55 -1.39
N TRP A 84 -6.18 15.24 -1.16
CA TRP A 84 -6.95 14.35 -2.02
C TRP A 84 -8.41 14.83 -2.13
N GLY A 85 -8.96 14.83 -3.35
CA GLY A 85 -10.34 15.24 -3.62
C GLY A 85 -10.62 16.75 -3.65
N GLN A 86 -9.59 17.61 -3.58
CA GLN A 86 -9.71 19.08 -3.70
C GLN A 86 -9.40 19.60 -5.11
#